data_AF-W6MDR0-F1
#
_entry.id   AF-W6MDR0-F1
#
_cell.length_a   1.000
_cell.length_b   1.000
_cell.length_c   1.000
_cell.angle_alpha   90.00
_cell.angle_beta   90.00
_cell.angle_gamma   90.00
#
_symmetry.space_group_name_H-M   'P 1'
#
loop_
_entity.id
_entity.type
_entity.pdbx_description
1 polymer ?
#
loop_
_entity_poly.entity_id
_entity_poly.type
_entity_poly.pdbx_seq_one_letter_code
_entity_poly.pdbx_strand_id
1 'polypeptide(L)'
;MTVALISPHWAANARIQRAANNNPPMRLHESNSVAVKLLQEALIQAGFPMVAGADGIFGPQTAKAVVDAERFYGFQTDAGVAGREVLGALDLALRGWKPPPGAHWGGLIARTIVPIAQRKITAALRALTDIQTMLNVSGHFDFVTADGVTMVALDTHFKLIPAGGTKPARKDFINLATIIPLINNFRGIQRTLANSNMIRHSVCTLGLDVAAEAAFGGPILFGPPYSDFKLDPVDVTNIDKTGPNSLAAMMIHEATHVIDGQSGSDNTHISEFTPEYETQSAANARHNPSAFATFAAHIDEQKDRPRNQRYGLGDGRPL
;
A
#
# COMPACT_ATOMS: atom_id res chain seq x y z
N MET A 1 14.77 1.89 1.45
CA MET A 1 14.96 3.30 1.06
C MET A 1 14.48 4.18 2.21
N THR A 2 14.91 5.44 2.26
CA THR A 2 14.56 6.43 3.32
C THR A 2 13.81 7.59 2.69
N VAL A 3 12.95 8.27 3.44
CA VAL A 3 12.29 9.50 2.98
C VAL A 3 13.34 10.53 2.62
N ALA A 4 13.24 11.10 1.41
CA ALA A 4 14.02 12.23 0.96
C ALA A 4 13.08 13.42 0.73
N LEU A 5 13.32 14.52 1.44
CA LEU A 5 12.65 15.78 1.19
C LEU A 5 13.31 16.45 -0.02
N ILE A 6 12.51 16.93 -0.97
CA ILE A 6 13.00 17.38 -2.28
C ILE A 6 12.72 18.86 -2.55
N SER A 7 11.94 19.53 -1.69
CA SER A 7 11.78 20.97 -1.75
C SER A 7 13.16 21.65 -1.68
N PRO A 8 13.47 22.63 -2.55
CA PRO A 8 14.73 23.38 -2.50
C PRO A 8 15.01 24.00 -1.12
N HIS A 9 13.96 24.30 -0.36
CA HIS A 9 14.05 24.81 1.02
C HIS A 9 14.77 23.84 1.97
N TRP A 10 14.68 22.53 1.72
CA TRP A 10 15.12 21.49 2.65
C TRP A 10 16.07 20.46 2.06
N ALA A 11 16.11 20.30 0.73
CA ALA A 11 16.87 19.25 0.05
C ALA A 11 18.33 19.17 0.51
N ALA A 12 18.98 20.33 0.72
CA ALA A 12 20.37 20.42 1.15
C ALA A 12 20.59 20.34 2.68
N ASN A 13 19.54 20.38 3.51
CA ASN A 13 19.69 20.40 4.97
C ASN A 13 19.70 18.99 5.58
N ALA A 14 20.90 18.50 5.92
CA ALA A 14 21.06 17.16 6.48
C ALA A 14 20.30 16.90 7.80
N ARG A 15 20.08 17.91 8.65
CA ARG A 15 19.36 17.73 9.93
C ARG A 15 17.88 17.47 9.69
N ILE A 16 17.26 18.22 8.78
CA ILE A 16 15.85 18.06 8.40
C ILE A 16 15.64 16.73 7.68
N GLN A 17 16.55 16.33 6.77
CA GLN A 17 16.50 15.01 6.13
C GLN A 17 16.52 13.86 7.15
N ARG A 18 17.37 13.96 8.19
CA ARG A 18 17.39 13.00 9.30
C ARG A 18 16.08 13.01 10.10
N ALA A 19 15.54 14.21 10.38
CA ALA A 19 14.28 14.36 11.11
C ALA A 19 13.09 13.76 10.36
N ALA A 20 13.05 13.90 9.02
CA ALA A 20 12.04 13.29 8.17
C ALA A 20 12.07 11.75 8.20
N ASN A 21 13.19 11.17 8.62
CA ASN A 21 13.32 9.73 8.83
C ASN A 21 13.18 9.33 10.31
N ASN A 22 12.67 10.24 11.16
CA ASN A 22 12.55 10.07 12.60
C ASN A 22 13.88 9.68 13.29
N ASN A 23 15.02 10.20 12.81
CA ASN A 23 16.35 9.80 13.30
C ASN A 23 17.24 10.96 13.83
N PRO A 24 17.00 11.47 15.04
CA PRO A 24 15.70 11.57 15.69
C PRO A 24 14.87 12.68 15.04
N PRO A 25 13.53 12.71 15.24
CA PRO A 25 12.71 13.84 14.81
C PRO A 25 13.11 15.14 15.52
N MET A 26 12.64 16.29 15.02
CA MET A 26 12.86 17.60 15.66
C MET A 26 11.76 17.88 16.69
N ARG A 27 12.12 18.46 17.83
CA ARG A 27 11.18 18.73 18.94
C ARG A 27 11.71 19.87 19.81
N LEU A 28 10.97 20.20 20.87
CA LEU A 28 11.36 21.17 21.89
C LEU A 28 12.84 20.95 22.31
N HIS A 29 13.59 22.05 22.39
CA HIS A 29 15.04 22.07 22.68
C HIS A 29 15.95 21.49 21.57
N GLU A 30 15.49 21.41 20.32
CA GLU A 30 16.37 21.15 19.17
C GLU A 30 17.52 22.17 19.12
N SER A 31 18.76 21.68 19.10
CA SER A 31 19.96 22.51 19.18
C SER A 31 20.38 23.09 17.82
N ASN A 32 19.91 22.52 16.71
CA ASN A 32 20.24 23.01 15.37
C ASN A 32 19.35 24.19 14.97
N SER A 33 19.73 25.41 15.37
CA SER A 33 18.95 26.62 15.12
C SER A 33 18.67 26.90 13.63
N VAL A 34 19.58 26.53 12.74
CA VAL A 34 19.39 26.66 11.27
C VAL A 34 18.25 25.76 10.80
N ALA A 35 18.23 24.49 11.22
CA ALA A 35 17.15 23.57 10.86
C ALA A 35 15.82 24.01 11.47
N VAL A 36 15.83 24.50 12.71
CA VAL A 36 14.62 25.03 13.37
C VAL A 36 14.06 26.21 12.59
N LYS A 37 14.91 27.15 12.18
CA LYS A 37 14.49 28.31 11.41
C LYS A 37 13.82 27.90 10.09
N LEU A 38 14.42 26.96 9.37
CA LEU A 38 13.85 26.41 8.13
C LEU A 38 12.50 25.71 8.36
N LEU A 39 12.34 24.97 9.46
CA LEU A 39 11.05 24.38 9.85
C LEU A 39 10.02 25.46 10.14
N GLN A 40 10.40 26.50 10.88
CA GLN A 40 9.50 27.61 11.23
C GLN A 40 9.04 28.38 9.99
N GLU A 41 9.96 28.67 9.06
CA GLU A 41 9.65 29.29 7.77
C GLU A 41 8.63 28.47 6.98
N ALA A 42 8.83 27.14 6.92
CA ALA A 42 7.91 26.24 6.24
C ALA A 42 6.51 26.20 6.90
N LEU A 43 6.46 26.14 8.24
CA LEU A 43 5.21 26.19 9.00
C LEU A 43 4.44 27.51 8.74
N ILE A 44 5.13 28.65 8.79
CA ILE A 44 4.53 29.96 8.52
C ILE A 44 3.99 30.01 7.09
N GLN A 45 4.79 29.56 6.10
CA GLN A 45 4.39 29.54 4.70
C GLN A 45 3.19 28.61 4.44
N ALA A 46 3.10 27.50 5.18
CA ALA A 46 1.99 26.56 5.12
C ALA A 46 0.73 27.04 5.88
N GLY A 47 0.77 28.23 6.51
CA GLY A 47 -0.40 28.83 7.17
C GLY A 47 -0.48 28.59 8.68
N PHE A 48 0.62 28.20 9.32
CA PHE A 48 0.73 28.02 10.77
C PHE A 48 1.60 29.14 11.38
N PRO A 49 1.06 30.36 11.56
CA PRO A 49 1.84 31.53 11.95
C PRO A 49 2.34 31.44 13.40
N MET A 50 3.50 32.05 13.65
CA MET A 50 4.09 32.22 14.98
C MET A 50 4.38 33.71 15.22
N VAL A 51 4.11 34.19 16.43
CA VAL A 51 4.30 35.61 16.78
C VAL A 51 5.78 35.99 16.73
N ALA A 52 6.67 35.08 17.15
CA ALA A 52 8.11 35.31 17.12
C ALA A 52 8.71 35.24 15.70
N GLY A 53 7.94 34.81 14.69
CA GLY A 53 8.47 34.49 13.37
C GLY A 53 9.42 33.28 13.41
N ALA A 54 10.35 33.22 12.45
CA ALA A 54 11.36 32.17 12.36
C ALA A 54 12.67 32.60 13.03
N ASP A 55 12.74 32.44 14.34
CA ASP A 55 13.86 32.86 15.20
C ASP A 55 14.94 31.78 15.40
N GLY A 56 14.71 30.56 14.93
CA GLY A 56 15.61 29.42 15.09
C GLY A 56 15.56 28.77 16.48
N ILE A 57 14.58 29.11 17.32
CA ILE A 57 14.40 28.52 18.65
C ILE A 57 13.19 27.58 18.64
N PHE A 58 13.42 26.29 18.89
CA PHE A 58 12.32 25.32 19.00
C PHE A 58 11.72 25.42 20.41
N GLY A 59 10.93 26.46 20.61
CA GLY A 59 10.19 26.74 21.83
C GLY A 59 8.71 26.30 21.76
N PRO A 60 7.90 26.70 22.75
CA PRO A 60 6.48 26.36 22.82
C PRO A 60 5.65 26.80 21.61
N GLN A 61 5.99 27.92 20.96
CA GLN A 61 5.29 28.38 19.76
C GLN A 61 5.51 27.43 18.56
N THR A 62 6.75 27.00 18.35
CA THR A 62 7.07 26.03 17.29
C THR A 62 6.39 24.68 17.55
N ALA A 63 6.42 24.19 18.79
CA ALA A 63 5.71 22.96 19.16
C ALA A 63 4.20 23.07 18.90
N LYS A 64 3.59 24.19 19.28
CA LYS A 64 2.17 24.46 18.98
C LYS A 64 1.89 24.49 17.48
N ALA A 65 2.72 25.15 16.67
CA ALA A 65 2.54 25.21 15.22
C ALA A 65 2.66 23.82 14.57
N VAL A 66 3.54 22.96 15.09
CA VAL A 66 3.63 21.55 14.68
C VAL A 66 2.34 20.79 15.02
N VAL A 67 1.82 20.92 16.24
CA VAL A 67 0.54 20.29 16.63
C VAL A 67 -0.63 20.79 15.78
N ASP A 68 -0.65 22.08 15.45
CA ASP A 68 -1.68 22.65 14.59
C ASP A 68 -1.57 22.10 13.15
N ALA A 69 -0.35 21.88 12.65
CA ALA A 69 -0.11 21.20 11.37
C ALA A 69 -0.54 19.72 11.41
N GLU A 70 -0.22 18.99 12.48
CA GLU A 70 -0.68 17.61 12.69
C GLU A 70 -2.20 17.51 12.60
N ARG A 71 -2.92 18.40 13.31
CA ARG A 71 -4.38 18.46 13.26
C ARG A 71 -4.90 18.80 11.86
N PHE A 72 -4.26 19.76 11.20
CA PHE A 72 -4.67 20.22 9.87
C PHE A 72 -4.56 19.11 8.83
N TYR A 73 -3.46 18.36 8.81
CA TYR A 73 -3.26 17.23 7.91
C TYR A 73 -3.90 15.91 8.39
N GLY A 74 -4.58 15.94 9.54
CA GLY A 74 -5.29 14.80 10.11
C GLY A 74 -4.39 13.73 10.74
N PHE A 75 -3.13 14.05 11.05
CA PHE A 75 -2.19 13.13 11.72
C PHE A 75 -2.53 12.91 13.19
N GLN A 76 -1.94 11.86 13.78
CA GLN A 76 -2.01 11.66 15.22
C GLN A 76 -1.18 12.74 15.92
N THR A 77 -1.82 13.53 16.78
CA THR A 77 -1.13 14.64 17.46
C THR A 77 -0.23 14.15 18.58
N ASP A 78 0.91 14.80 18.76
CA ASP A 78 1.80 14.59 19.91
C ASP A 78 2.20 15.91 20.61
N ALA A 79 3.37 15.94 21.26
CA ALA A 79 3.89 17.13 21.94
C ALA A 79 4.51 18.18 21.00
N GLY A 80 4.26 18.08 19.68
CA GLY A 80 4.80 18.98 18.67
C GLY A 80 6.12 18.50 18.11
N VAL A 81 6.19 17.21 17.76
CA VAL A 81 7.38 16.56 17.21
C VAL A 81 7.33 16.60 15.68
N ALA A 82 8.19 17.41 15.08
CA ALA A 82 8.37 17.49 13.64
C ALA A 82 9.18 16.28 13.13
N GLY A 83 8.46 15.19 12.85
CA GLY A 83 8.96 13.96 12.24
C GLY A 83 8.51 13.75 10.80
N ARG A 84 8.53 12.50 10.35
CA ARG A 84 8.22 12.05 8.99
C ARG A 84 6.92 12.63 8.42
N GLU A 85 5.84 12.58 9.20
CA GLU A 85 4.51 13.01 8.74
C GLU A 85 4.46 14.53 8.51
N VAL A 86 4.80 15.30 9.54
CA VAL A 86 4.79 16.78 9.48
C VAL A 86 5.77 17.29 8.44
N LEU A 87 7.00 16.79 8.44
CA LEU A 87 8.02 17.21 7.47
C LEU A 87 7.63 16.75 6.06
N GLY A 88 7.19 15.52 5.85
CA GLY A 88 6.73 15.08 4.54
C GLY A 88 5.59 15.95 3.99
N ALA A 89 4.63 16.31 4.85
CA ALA A 89 3.50 17.15 4.45
C ALA A 89 3.90 18.58 4.10
N LEU A 90 4.77 19.18 4.88
CA LEU A 90 5.29 20.51 4.63
C LEU A 90 6.18 20.56 3.38
N ASP A 91 6.91 19.49 3.05
CA ASP A 91 7.69 19.41 1.80
C ASP A 91 6.77 19.49 0.59
N LEU A 92 5.64 18.78 0.64
CA LEU A 92 4.59 18.85 -0.37
C LEU A 92 3.96 20.25 -0.41
N ALA A 93 3.70 20.85 0.75
CA ALA A 93 3.12 22.20 0.84
C ALA A 93 4.03 23.28 0.23
N LEU A 94 5.34 23.20 0.49
CA LEU A 94 6.35 24.07 -0.10
C LEU A 94 6.43 23.92 -1.63
N ARG A 95 6.04 22.76 -2.17
CA ARG A 95 5.96 22.49 -3.60
C ARG A 95 4.61 22.83 -4.22
N GLY A 96 3.69 23.43 -3.45
CA GLY A 96 2.43 23.98 -3.96
C GLY A 96 1.18 23.18 -3.58
N TRP A 97 1.31 22.11 -2.81
CA TRP A 97 0.15 21.37 -2.31
C TRP A 97 -0.57 22.16 -1.19
N LYS A 98 -1.84 22.51 -1.41
CA LYS A 98 -2.65 23.31 -0.46
C LYS A 98 -4.01 22.66 -0.25
N PRO A 99 -4.08 21.54 0.50
CA PRO A 99 -5.35 20.87 0.73
C PRO A 99 -6.25 21.68 1.68
N PRO A 100 -7.55 21.38 1.76
CA PRO A 100 -8.36 21.79 2.91
C PRO A 100 -7.83 21.17 4.23
N PRO A 101 -8.42 21.51 5.40
CA PRO A 101 -8.17 20.77 6.63
C PRO A 101 -8.81 19.37 6.57
N GLY A 102 -8.06 18.35 6.99
CA GLY A 102 -8.54 16.97 7.06
C GLY A 102 -7.48 15.94 6.62
N ALA A 103 -7.88 14.67 6.61
CA ALA A 103 -7.04 13.60 6.07
C ALA A 103 -7.19 13.56 4.54
N HIS A 104 -6.19 14.07 3.82
CA HIS A 104 -6.25 14.23 2.35
C HIS A 104 -5.49 13.16 1.57
N TRP A 105 -4.80 12.24 2.24
CA TRP A 105 -4.08 11.16 1.56
C TRP A 105 -4.22 9.81 2.26
N GLY A 106 -3.92 8.78 1.49
CA GLY A 106 -3.62 7.44 1.94
C GLY A 106 -4.82 6.71 2.50
N GLY A 107 -4.99 6.78 3.82
CA GLY A 107 -5.94 5.97 4.57
C GLY A 107 -7.40 6.35 4.37
N LEU A 108 -7.72 7.64 4.12
CA LEU A 108 -9.12 8.05 3.93
C LEU A 108 -9.68 7.52 2.61
N ILE A 109 -8.94 7.67 1.51
CA ILE A 109 -9.32 7.07 0.23
C ILE A 109 -9.33 5.56 0.38
N ALA A 110 -8.34 4.95 1.03
CA ALA A 110 -8.31 3.51 1.23
C ALA A 110 -9.60 3.00 1.88
N ARG A 111 -10.15 3.71 2.88
CA ARG A 111 -11.46 3.36 3.49
C ARG A 111 -12.62 3.36 2.49
N THR A 112 -12.64 4.29 1.54
CA THR A 112 -13.66 4.30 0.48
C THR A 112 -13.48 3.15 -0.54
N ILE A 113 -12.27 2.64 -0.67
CA ILE A 113 -11.90 1.54 -1.57
C ILE A 113 -12.09 0.15 -0.92
N VAL A 114 -12.06 0.05 0.42
CA VAL A 114 -12.26 -1.22 1.16
C VAL A 114 -13.42 -2.06 0.63
N PRO A 115 -14.63 -1.52 0.36
CA PRO A 115 -15.74 -2.33 -0.15
C PRO A 115 -15.44 -3.04 -1.47
N ILE A 116 -14.67 -2.40 -2.37
CA ILE A 116 -14.30 -2.98 -3.67
C ILE A 116 -13.30 -4.12 -3.46
N ALA A 117 -12.30 -3.92 -2.61
CA ALA A 117 -11.34 -4.98 -2.27
C ALA A 117 -12.05 -6.17 -1.58
N GLN A 118 -12.95 -5.89 -0.63
CA GLN A 118 -13.72 -6.91 0.09
C GLN A 118 -14.63 -7.73 -0.83
N ARG A 119 -15.25 -7.11 -1.84
CA ARG A 119 -16.02 -7.82 -2.88
C ARG A 119 -15.14 -8.83 -3.61
N LYS A 120 -13.99 -8.39 -4.12
CA LYS A 120 -13.02 -9.22 -4.85
C LYS A 120 -12.49 -10.37 -3.99
N ILE A 121 -12.12 -10.11 -2.74
CA ILE A 121 -11.67 -11.13 -1.78
C ILE A 121 -12.78 -12.15 -1.49
N THR A 122 -14.03 -11.70 -1.35
CA THR A 122 -15.18 -12.59 -1.09
C THR A 122 -15.43 -13.53 -2.27
N ALA A 123 -15.30 -13.01 -3.50
CA ALA A 123 -15.41 -13.82 -4.71
C ALA A 123 -14.30 -14.89 -4.78
N ALA A 124 -13.04 -14.50 -4.52
CA ALA A 124 -11.91 -15.42 -4.43
C ALA A 124 -12.11 -16.51 -3.36
N LEU A 125 -12.57 -16.14 -2.17
CA LEU A 125 -12.83 -17.07 -1.07
C LEU A 125 -13.93 -18.08 -1.43
N ARG A 126 -15.00 -17.63 -2.09
CA ARG A 126 -16.06 -18.53 -2.57
C ARG A 126 -15.48 -19.55 -3.55
N ALA A 127 -14.81 -19.09 -4.60
CA ALA A 127 -14.20 -19.95 -5.62
C ALA A 127 -13.26 -21.00 -4.98
N LEU A 128 -12.37 -20.58 -4.08
CA LEU A 128 -11.45 -21.51 -3.42
C LEU A 128 -12.16 -22.49 -2.47
N THR A 129 -13.23 -22.05 -1.78
CA THR A 129 -14.01 -22.91 -0.87
C THR A 129 -14.83 -23.95 -1.65
N ASP A 130 -15.33 -23.60 -2.82
CA ASP A 130 -16.01 -24.54 -3.72
C ASP A 130 -15.04 -25.65 -4.16
N ILE A 131 -13.82 -25.27 -4.55
CA ILE A 131 -12.74 -26.23 -4.87
C ILE A 131 -12.38 -27.11 -3.67
N GLN A 132 -12.24 -26.52 -2.47
CA GLN A 132 -12.00 -27.29 -1.25
C GLN A 132 -13.12 -28.31 -0.98
N THR A 133 -14.37 -27.91 -1.20
CA THR A 133 -15.55 -28.77 -1.00
C THR A 133 -15.53 -29.93 -1.98
N MET A 134 -15.27 -29.67 -3.26
CA MET A 134 -15.11 -30.72 -4.29
C MET A 134 -14.03 -31.73 -3.88
N LEU A 135 -12.83 -31.25 -3.52
CA LEU A 135 -11.72 -32.12 -3.10
C LEU A 135 -12.06 -33.00 -1.90
N ASN A 136 -12.85 -32.51 -0.94
CA ASN A 136 -13.29 -33.27 0.23
C ASN A 136 -14.36 -34.31 -0.09
N VAL A 137 -15.25 -34.05 -1.05
CA VAL A 137 -16.38 -34.93 -1.38
C VAL A 137 -15.96 -36.07 -2.29
N SER A 138 -15.23 -35.78 -3.37
CA SER A 138 -14.96 -36.76 -4.42
C SER A 138 -13.56 -37.36 -4.38
N GLY A 139 -12.62 -36.81 -3.59
CA GLY A 139 -11.20 -37.21 -3.60
C GLY A 139 -10.46 -36.92 -4.92
N HIS A 140 -11.20 -36.55 -5.98
CA HIS A 140 -10.75 -36.22 -7.33
C HIS A 140 -11.58 -35.05 -7.87
N PHE A 141 -11.05 -34.30 -8.84
CA PHE A 141 -11.77 -33.19 -9.48
C PHE A 141 -12.90 -33.70 -10.37
N ASP A 142 -14.13 -33.21 -10.18
CA ASP A 142 -15.18 -33.31 -11.19
C ASP A 142 -15.12 -32.07 -12.10
N PHE A 143 -14.61 -32.27 -13.32
CA PHE A 143 -14.41 -31.22 -14.32
C PHE A 143 -15.72 -30.64 -14.89
N VAL A 144 -16.86 -31.27 -14.62
CA VAL A 144 -18.17 -30.79 -15.07
C VAL A 144 -18.72 -29.70 -14.15
N THR A 145 -18.28 -29.66 -12.89
CA THR A 145 -18.75 -28.71 -11.85
C THR A 145 -17.74 -27.64 -11.47
N ALA A 146 -16.45 -27.81 -11.78
CA ALA A 146 -15.45 -26.76 -11.57
C ALA A 146 -15.62 -25.61 -12.57
N ASP A 147 -15.85 -24.40 -12.07
CA ASP A 147 -15.93 -23.18 -12.87
C ASP A 147 -14.65 -22.98 -13.69
N GLY A 148 -14.79 -22.94 -15.02
CA GLY A 148 -13.66 -22.79 -15.94
C GLY A 148 -12.86 -21.51 -15.68
N VAL A 149 -13.51 -20.44 -15.22
CA VAL A 149 -12.81 -19.19 -14.83
C VAL A 149 -11.90 -19.45 -13.64
N THR A 150 -12.40 -20.08 -12.58
CA THR A 150 -11.61 -20.43 -11.40
C THR A 150 -10.38 -21.27 -11.74
N MET A 151 -10.53 -22.23 -12.65
CA MET A 151 -9.42 -23.08 -13.10
C MET A 151 -8.35 -22.29 -13.86
N VAL A 152 -8.76 -21.42 -14.78
CA VAL A 152 -7.82 -20.54 -15.51
C VAL A 152 -7.14 -19.57 -14.54
N ALA A 153 -7.86 -19.02 -13.56
CA ALA A 153 -7.31 -18.11 -12.58
C ALA A 153 -6.27 -18.79 -11.66
N LEU A 154 -6.55 -20.01 -11.18
CA LEU A 154 -5.62 -20.81 -10.39
C LEU A 154 -4.33 -21.11 -11.18
N ASP A 155 -4.46 -21.45 -12.46
CA ASP A 155 -3.31 -21.74 -13.30
C ASP A 155 -2.48 -20.48 -13.63
N THR A 156 -3.18 -19.37 -13.85
CA THR A 156 -2.57 -18.09 -14.22
C THR A 156 -1.84 -17.45 -13.05
N HIS A 157 -2.48 -17.34 -11.88
CA HIS A 157 -1.96 -16.53 -10.78
C HIS A 157 -1.19 -17.35 -9.75
N PHE A 158 -1.60 -18.61 -9.51
CA PHE A 158 -0.95 -19.48 -8.52
C PHE A 158 -0.21 -20.68 -9.13
N LYS A 159 -0.25 -20.81 -10.47
CA LYS A 159 0.40 -21.91 -11.22
C LYS A 159 -0.09 -23.28 -10.74
N LEU A 160 -1.37 -23.35 -10.37
CA LEU A 160 -2.03 -24.56 -9.93
C LEU A 160 -2.90 -25.13 -11.05
N ILE A 161 -2.65 -26.40 -11.39
CA ILE A 161 -3.35 -27.11 -12.47
C ILE A 161 -4.12 -28.31 -11.92
N PRO A 162 -5.15 -28.81 -12.63
CA PRO A 162 -5.78 -30.06 -12.26
C PRO A 162 -4.78 -31.20 -12.08
N ALA A 163 -5.04 -32.10 -11.13
CA ALA A 163 -4.25 -33.31 -10.97
C ALA A 163 -4.39 -34.22 -12.20
N GLY A 164 -3.26 -34.74 -12.70
CA GLY A 164 -3.24 -35.70 -13.80
C GLY A 164 -1.97 -35.59 -14.64
N GLY A 165 -1.54 -36.72 -15.20
CA GLY A 165 -0.35 -36.78 -16.06
C GLY A 165 0.95 -36.35 -15.38
N THR A 166 1.90 -35.87 -16.18
CA THR A 166 3.21 -35.38 -15.69
C THR A 166 3.11 -33.94 -15.22
N LYS A 167 3.50 -33.69 -13.97
CA LYS A 167 3.53 -32.34 -13.38
C LYS A 167 4.61 -31.48 -14.07
N PRO A 168 4.27 -30.32 -14.68
CA PRO A 168 5.26 -29.39 -15.20
C PRO A 168 6.15 -28.82 -14.09
N ALA A 169 7.41 -28.52 -14.40
CA ALA A 169 8.43 -28.13 -13.40
C ALA A 169 8.01 -26.93 -12.52
N ARG A 170 7.31 -25.94 -13.10
CA ARG A 170 6.90 -24.70 -12.41
C ARG A 170 5.49 -24.74 -11.83
N LYS A 171 4.73 -25.80 -12.08
CA LYS A 171 3.32 -25.90 -11.72
C LYS A 171 3.15 -26.93 -10.61
N ASP A 172 2.13 -26.75 -9.79
CA ASP A 172 1.70 -27.74 -8.80
C ASP A 172 0.28 -28.23 -9.11
N PHE A 173 -0.05 -29.43 -8.67
CA PHE A 173 -1.42 -29.91 -8.76
C PHE A 173 -2.29 -29.27 -7.69
N ILE A 174 -3.53 -28.96 -8.07
CA ILE A 174 -4.57 -28.55 -7.14
C ILE A 174 -4.88 -29.73 -6.22
N ASN A 175 -4.69 -29.49 -4.93
CA ASN A 175 -5.08 -30.39 -3.84
C ASN A 175 -5.27 -29.57 -2.55
N LEU A 176 -5.73 -30.21 -1.48
CA LEU A 176 -6.01 -29.55 -0.21
C LEU A 176 -4.78 -28.81 0.36
N ALA A 177 -3.57 -29.36 0.23
CA ALA A 177 -2.34 -28.72 0.71
C ALA A 177 -1.98 -27.45 -0.06
N THR A 178 -2.40 -27.33 -1.32
CA THR A 178 -2.20 -26.10 -2.12
C THR A 178 -3.32 -25.08 -1.94
N ILE A 179 -4.57 -25.52 -1.69
CA ILE A 179 -5.75 -24.65 -1.63
C ILE A 179 -5.98 -24.09 -0.22
N ILE A 180 -5.79 -24.89 0.83
CA ILE A 180 -6.02 -24.45 2.22
C ILE A 180 -5.17 -23.22 2.58
N PRO A 181 -3.86 -23.16 2.25
CA PRO A 181 -3.06 -21.95 2.50
C PRO A 181 -3.59 -20.70 1.79
N LEU A 182 -4.08 -20.83 0.54
CA LEU A 182 -4.66 -19.71 -0.20
C LEU A 182 -5.93 -19.19 0.49
N ILE A 183 -6.82 -20.07 0.93
CA ILE A 183 -8.03 -19.71 1.69
C ILE A 183 -7.63 -18.99 2.99
N ASN A 184 -6.67 -19.52 3.72
CA ASN A 184 -6.20 -18.92 4.97
C ASN A 184 -5.60 -17.53 4.74
N ASN A 185 -4.82 -17.36 3.67
CA ASN A 185 -4.25 -16.07 3.31
C ASN A 185 -5.34 -15.07 2.91
N PHE A 186 -6.30 -15.43 2.06
CA PHE A 186 -7.43 -14.55 1.72
C PHE A 186 -8.29 -14.19 2.94
N ARG A 187 -8.53 -15.12 3.88
CA ARG A 187 -9.18 -14.80 5.16
C ARG A 187 -8.35 -13.82 6.00
N GLY A 188 -7.03 -13.97 5.99
CA GLY A 188 -6.10 -13.04 6.62
C GLY A 188 -6.23 -11.63 6.04
N ILE A 189 -6.10 -11.51 4.72
CA ILE A 189 -6.29 -10.26 3.96
C ILE A 189 -7.66 -9.64 4.29
N GLN A 190 -8.74 -10.45 4.25
CA GLN A 190 -10.10 -9.99 4.56
C GLN A 190 -10.19 -9.36 5.95
N ARG A 191 -9.61 -10.01 6.97
CA ARG A 191 -9.58 -9.53 8.36
C ARG A 191 -8.72 -8.27 8.51
N THR A 192 -7.57 -8.22 7.84
CA THR A 192 -6.71 -7.03 7.84
C THR A 192 -7.48 -5.81 7.32
N LEU A 193 -8.13 -5.93 6.17
CA LEU A 193 -8.88 -4.82 5.56
C LEU A 193 -10.18 -4.48 6.29
N ALA A 194 -10.76 -5.41 7.06
CA ALA A 194 -11.92 -5.15 7.91
C ALA A 194 -11.55 -4.42 9.22
N ASN A 195 -10.28 -4.48 9.63
CA ASN A 195 -9.81 -3.82 10.83
C ASN A 195 -9.37 -2.37 10.54
N SER A 196 -10.18 -1.41 10.99
CA SER A 196 -9.92 0.03 10.79
C SER A 196 -8.60 0.53 11.37
N ASN A 197 -8.00 -0.20 12.32
CA ASN A 197 -6.69 0.10 12.91
C ASN A 197 -5.51 -0.38 12.05
N MET A 198 -5.75 -1.26 11.08
CA MET A 198 -4.71 -1.75 10.16
C MET A 198 -4.56 -0.86 8.94
N ILE A 199 -5.42 0.14 8.75
CA ILE A 199 -5.34 1.10 7.65
C ILE A 199 -4.94 2.45 8.24
N ARG A 200 -3.70 2.86 7.96
CA ARG A 200 -3.13 4.13 8.43
C ARG A 200 -2.84 5.04 7.25
N HIS A 201 -3.25 6.29 7.36
CA HIS A 201 -2.70 7.37 6.54
C HIS A 201 -1.40 7.83 7.19
N SER A 202 -0.31 7.83 6.43
CA SER A 202 0.97 8.34 6.90
C SER A 202 1.87 8.62 5.70
N VAL A 203 3.10 9.07 5.94
CA VAL A 203 4.15 9.05 4.92
C VAL A 203 4.87 7.71 5.04
N CYS A 204 4.94 6.96 3.94
CA CYS A 204 5.60 5.67 3.89
C CYS A 204 7.08 5.80 4.31
N THR A 205 7.60 4.77 4.97
CA THR A 205 8.98 4.71 5.42
C THR A 205 9.97 4.75 4.27
N LEU A 206 9.56 4.18 3.14
CA LEU A 206 10.34 4.07 1.91
C LEU A 206 10.41 5.37 1.10
N GLY A 207 9.46 6.31 1.24
CA GLY A 207 9.46 7.55 0.47
C GLY A 207 8.13 8.29 0.41
N LEU A 208 8.17 9.55 -0.05
CA LEU A 208 6.99 10.38 -0.35
C LEU A 208 6.30 9.99 -1.67
N ASP A 209 7.00 9.23 -2.51
CA ASP A 209 6.60 8.67 -3.79
C ASP A 209 6.08 7.22 -3.69
N VAL A 210 5.97 6.70 -2.46
CA VAL A 210 5.46 5.35 -2.20
C VAL A 210 3.98 5.41 -1.86
N ALA A 211 3.16 4.77 -2.69
CA ALA A 211 1.70 4.79 -2.58
C ALA A 211 1.18 4.02 -1.37
N ALA A 212 1.77 2.87 -1.08
CA ALA A 212 1.44 2.10 0.11
C ALA A 212 2.62 1.20 0.50
N GLU A 213 2.68 0.82 1.77
CA GLU A 213 3.61 -0.16 2.28
C GLU A 213 3.01 -0.89 3.47
N ALA A 214 3.40 -2.15 3.66
CA ALA A 214 3.08 -2.91 4.86
C ALA A 214 4.24 -3.83 5.25
N ALA A 215 4.44 -3.95 6.56
CA ALA A 215 5.33 -4.95 7.14
C ALA A 215 4.52 -6.15 7.65
N PHE A 216 5.18 -7.30 7.78
CA PHE A 216 4.57 -8.50 8.37
C PHE A 216 4.03 -8.21 9.79
N GLY A 217 2.74 -8.50 10.00
CA GLY A 217 2.02 -8.22 11.25
C GLY A 217 1.73 -6.74 11.54
N GLY A 218 2.22 -5.81 10.72
CA GLY A 218 2.05 -4.37 10.89
C GLY A 218 0.79 -3.82 10.21
N PRO A 219 0.40 -2.57 10.51
CA PRO A 219 -0.61 -1.88 9.72
C PRO A 219 -0.10 -1.64 8.29
N ILE A 220 -1.04 -1.47 7.37
CA ILE A 220 -0.80 -0.93 6.04
C ILE A 220 -0.75 0.59 6.15
N LEU A 221 0.38 1.16 5.72
CA LEU A 221 0.55 2.59 5.56
C LEU A 221 0.20 2.94 4.12
N PHE A 222 -0.75 3.85 3.94
CA PHE A 222 -1.05 4.43 2.63
C PHE A 222 -0.45 5.83 2.58
N GLY A 223 0.45 6.02 1.61
CA GLY A 223 1.26 7.21 1.42
C GLY A 223 0.61 8.27 0.51
N PRO A 224 1.30 9.40 0.29
CA PRO A 224 0.81 10.52 -0.50
C PRO A 224 0.37 10.17 -1.94
N PRO A 225 1.01 9.24 -2.67
CA PRO A 225 0.55 8.88 -4.00
C PRO A 225 -0.78 8.13 -4.00
N TYR A 226 -1.19 7.49 -2.90
CA TYR A 226 -2.54 6.94 -2.74
C TYR A 226 -3.51 8.08 -2.36
N SER A 227 -3.77 8.98 -3.30
CA SER A 227 -4.53 10.21 -3.05
C SER A 227 -5.40 10.60 -4.24
N ASP A 228 -6.13 11.71 -4.08
CA ASP A 228 -6.97 12.36 -5.08
C ASP A 228 -6.32 13.60 -5.68
N PHE A 229 -5.05 13.89 -5.38
CA PHE A 229 -4.34 15.06 -5.87
C PHE A 229 -3.18 14.72 -6.81
N LYS A 230 -2.72 15.74 -7.54
CA LYS A 230 -1.61 15.67 -8.52
C LYS A 230 -0.51 16.64 -8.10
N LEU A 231 0.67 16.11 -7.78
CA LEU A 231 1.85 16.91 -7.47
C LEU A 231 3.11 16.15 -7.89
N ASP A 232 3.98 16.72 -8.72
CA ASP A 232 5.23 16.07 -9.13
C ASP A 232 6.24 15.98 -7.96
N PRO A 233 6.86 14.82 -7.64
CA PRO A 233 6.78 13.50 -8.28
C PRO A 233 5.75 12.52 -7.66
N VAL A 234 4.90 12.99 -6.75
CA VAL A 234 3.78 12.23 -6.14
C VAL A 234 2.68 11.87 -7.16
N ASP A 235 2.84 12.25 -8.43
CA ASP A 235 1.87 12.06 -9.52
C ASP A 235 1.78 10.62 -10.06
N VAL A 236 2.53 9.67 -9.52
CA VAL A 236 2.61 8.32 -10.10
C VAL A 236 1.33 7.50 -9.94
N THR A 237 0.48 7.74 -8.91
CA THR A 237 -0.61 6.80 -8.58
C THR A 237 -1.89 7.40 -7.97
N ASN A 238 -2.36 8.57 -8.40
CA ASN A 238 -3.64 9.07 -7.87
C ASN A 238 -4.86 8.34 -8.44
N ILE A 239 -5.99 8.44 -7.73
CA ILE A 239 -7.26 7.79 -8.12
C ILE A 239 -7.71 8.12 -9.54
N ASP A 240 -7.43 9.34 -10.01
CA ASP A 240 -7.74 9.79 -11.37
C ASP A 240 -6.97 9.01 -12.45
N LYS A 241 -5.74 8.60 -12.12
CA LYS A 241 -4.90 7.77 -12.99
C LYS A 241 -5.25 6.31 -12.78
N THR A 242 -5.01 5.77 -11.58
CA THR A 242 -5.05 4.32 -11.31
C THR A 242 -6.45 3.74 -11.28
N GLY A 243 -7.46 4.53 -10.91
CA GLY A 243 -8.84 4.08 -10.75
C GLY A 243 -9.07 3.19 -9.51
N PRO A 244 -10.34 3.01 -9.10
CA PRO A 244 -10.69 2.35 -7.84
C PRO A 244 -10.34 0.85 -7.80
N ASN A 245 -10.34 0.16 -8.95
CA ASN A 245 -9.96 -1.26 -9.01
C ASN A 245 -8.44 -1.47 -8.79
N SER A 246 -7.59 -0.59 -9.31
CA SER A 246 -6.14 -0.65 -9.06
C SER A 246 -5.80 -0.28 -7.62
N LEU A 247 -6.49 0.71 -7.06
CA LEU A 247 -6.38 1.03 -5.64
C LEU A 247 -6.80 -0.16 -4.77
N ALA A 248 -7.87 -0.89 -5.14
CA ALA A 248 -8.29 -2.10 -4.44
C ALA A 248 -7.26 -3.23 -4.58
N ALA A 249 -6.66 -3.42 -5.75
CA ALA A 249 -5.60 -4.39 -5.98
C ALA A 249 -4.38 -4.09 -5.10
N MET A 250 -3.94 -2.83 -5.03
CA MET A 250 -2.86 -2.41 -4.14
C MET A 250 -3.20 -2.66 -2.65
N MET A 251 -4.45 -2.44 -2.22
CA MET A 251 -4.86 -2.81 -0.84
C MET A 251 -4.75 -4.30 -0.57
N ILE A 252 -5.17 -5.15 -1.52
CA ILE A 252 -5.08 -6.61 -1.39
C ILE A 252 -3.59 -7.03 -1.34
N HIS A 253 -2.77 -6.46 -2.21
CA HIS A 253 -1.32 -6.67 -2.27
C HIS A 253 -0.65 -6.34 -0.93
N GLU A 254 -0.84 -5.12 -0.42
CA GLU A 254 -0.23 -4.73 0.85
C GLU A 254 -0.75 -5.55 2.03
N ALA A 255 -2.04 -5.92 2.02
CA ALA A 255 -2.60 -6.80 3.04
C ALA A 255 -1.99 -8.23 2.99
N THR A 256 -1.50 -8.69 1.84
CA THR A 256 -0.72 -9.94 1.75
C THR A 256 0.59 -9.83 2.53
N HIS A 257 1.29 -8.70 2.46
CA HIS A 257 2.51 -8.46 3.24
C HIS A 257 2.28 -8.56 4.75
N VAL A 258 1.12 -8.11 5.22
CA VAL A 258 0.74 -8.21 6.63
C VAL A 258 0.64 -9.66 7.10
N ILE A 259 0.14 -10.57 6.25
CA ILE A 259 -0.24 -11.93 6.65
C ILE A 259 0.74 -13.02 6.20
N ASP A 260 1.65 -12.72 5.28
CA ASP A 260 2.61 -13.68 4.74
C ASP A 260 4.04 -13.15 4.82
N GLY A 261 4.87 -13.72 5.69
CA GLY A 261 6.25 -13.28 5.88
C GLY A 261 7.18 -13.54 4.69
N GLN A 262 6.80 -14.41 3.74
CA GLN A 262 7.59 -14.70 2.54
C GLN A 262 7.30 -13.75 1.38
N SER A 263 6.19 -13.02 1.47
CA SER A 263 5.67 -12.16 0.41
C SER A 263 6.63 -11.07 -0.09
N GLY A 264 7.55 -10.61 0.77
CA GLY A 264 8.56 -9.60 0.43
C GLY A 264 9.87 -10.16 -0.11
N SER A 265 10.00 -11.47 -0.32
CA SER A 265 11.24 -12.07 -0.84
C SER A 265 11.38 -11.82 -2.35
N ASP A 266 12.59 -11.54 -2.83
CA ASP A 266 12.84 -11.18 -4.25
C ASP A 266 12.29 -12.20 -5.27
N ASN A 267 12.37 -13.49 -4.97
CA ASN A 267 11.87 -14.56 -5.86
C ASN A 267 10.33 -14.74 -5.80
N THR A 268 9.68 -14.04 -4.88
CA THR A 268 8.24 -14.09 -4.59
C THR A 268 7.56 -12.80 -5.03
N HIS A 269 8.12 -11.65 -4.68
CA HIS A 269 7.57 -10.32 -4.95
C HIS A 269 7.79 -9.89 -6.40
N ILE A 270 7.09 -10.57 -7.30
CA ILE A 270 7.18 -10.31 -8.74
C ILE A 270 5.91 -9.57 -9.16
N SER A 271 6.08 -8.43 -9.82
CA SER A 271 4.94 -7.67 -10.33
C SER A 271 4.24 -8.41 -11.46
N GLU A 272 2.92 -8.42 -11.39
CA GLU A 272 1.97 -8.87 -12.40
C GLU A 272 2.17 -8.28 -13.80
N PHE A 273 2.92 -7.17 -13.92
CA PHE A 273 3.20 -6.50 -15.19
C PHE A 273 4.42 -7.08 -15.91
N THR A 274 5.26 -7.86 -15.22
CA THR A 274 6.55 -8.33 -15.78
C THR A 274 6.45 -9.74 -16.39
N PRO A 275 7.33 -10.09 -17.34
CA PRO A 275 7.41 -11.45 -17.88
C PRO A 275 7.71 -12.51 -16.82
N GLU A 276 8.49 -12.18 -15.80
CA GLU A 276 8.91 -13.10 -14.74
C GLU A 276 7.69 -13.66 -13.99
N TYR A 277 6.63 -12.87 -13.82
CA TYR A 277 5.37 -13.28 -13.19
C TYR A 277 4.74 -14.50 -13.86
N GLU A 278 4.82 -14.58 -15.18
CA GLU A 278 4.27 -15.71 -15.93
C GLU A 278 5.08 -17.00 -15.74
N THR A 279 6.36 -16.86 -15.41
CA THR A 279 7.32 -17.96 -15.26
C THR A 279 7.69 -18.27 -13.81
N GLN A 280 7.07 -17.60 -12.84
CA GLN A 280 7.26 -17.89 -11.42
C GLN A 280 6.81 -19.32 -11.09
N SER A 281 7.46 -19.97 -10.11
CA SER A 281 7.06 -21.30 -9.64
C SER A 281 5.76 -21.22 -8.82
N ALA A 282 4.97 -22.30 -8.80
CA ALA A 282 3.78 -22.41 -7.95
C ALA A 282 4.09 -22.18 -6.46
N ALA A 283 5.25 -22.65 -5.99
CA ALA A 283 5.68 -22.43 -4.61
C ALA A 283 5.79 -20.93 -4.29
N ASN A 284 6.43 -20.14 -5.15
CA ASN A 284 6.58 -18.70 -4.91
C ASN A 284 5.29 -17.92 -5.22
N ALA A 285 4.55 -18.33 -6.24
CA ALA A 285 3.31 -17.66 -6.64
C ALA A 285 2.24 -17.68 -5.53
N ARG A 286 2.19 -18.75 -4.71
CA ARG A 286 1.29 -18.84 -3.54
C ARG A 286 1.64 -17.87 -2.40
N HIS A 287 2.79 -17.20 -2.46
CA HIS A 287 3.22 -16.16 -1.52
C HIS A 287 3.25 -14.76 -2.16
N ASN A 288 3.04 -14.64 -3.48
CA ASN A 288 3.19 -13.38 -4.23
C ASN A 288 1.96 -12.46 -4.01
N PRO A 289 2.13 -11.26 -3.41
CA PRO A 289 1.05 -10.28 -3.25
C PRO A 289 0.29 -9.93 -4.53
N SER A 290 1.02 -9.75 -5.64
CA SER A 290 0.44 -9.45 -6.95
C SER A 290 -0.48 -10.58 -7.41
N ALA A 291 -0.17 -11.84 -7.06
CA ALA A 291 -1.02 -12.99 -7.37
C ALA A 291 -2.34 -13.00 -6.59
N PHE A 292 -2.33 -12.62 -5.31
CA PHE A 292 -3.58 -12.49 -4.54
C PHE A 292 -4.47 -11.38 -5.10
N ALA A 293 -3.90 -10.22 -5.39
CA ALA A 293 -4.63 -9.09 -5.96
C ALA A 293 -5.24 -9.41 -7.33
N THR A 294 -4.45 -9.97 -8.24
CA THR A 294 -4.88 -10.28 -9.61
C THR A 294 -5.80 -11.50 -9.68
N PHE A 295 -5.58 -12.54 -8.87
CA PHE A 295 -6.53 -13.64 -8.75
C PHE A 295 -7.91 -13.16 -8.28
N ALA A 296 -7.97 -12.33 -7.24
CA ALA A 296 -9.23 -11.80 -6.74
C ALA A 296 -9.94 -10.94 -7.79
N ALA A 297 -9.20 -10.14 -8.55
CA ALA A 297 -9.76 -9.37 -9.65
C ALA A 297 -10.25 -10.27 -10.81
N HIS A 298 -9.50 -11.30 -11.19
CA HIS A 298 -9.86 -12.25 -12.23
C HIS A 298 -11.18 -12.95 -11.90
N ILE A 299 -11.32 -13.49 -10.69
CA ILE A 299 -12.55 -14.14 -10.25
C ILE A 299 -13.73 -13.16 -10.24
N ASP A 300 -13.55 -11.95 -9.69
CA ASP A 300 -14.61 -10.94 -9.62
C ASP A 300 -15.08 -10.46 -11.01
N GLU A 301 -14.16 -10.39 -11.98
CA GLU A 301 -14.45 -9.93 -13.35
C GLU A 301 -14.76 -11.05 -14.34
N GLN A 302 -14.66 -12.30 -13.89
CA GLN A 302 -14.91 -13.50 -14.69
C GLN A 302 -13.97 -13.64 -15.90
N LYS A 303 -12.80 -12.98 -15.87
CA LYS A 303 -11.77 -13.03 -16.93
C LYS A 303 -10.42 -12.53 -16.43
N ASP A 304 -9.33 -13.06 -17.00
CA ASP A 304 -8.02 -12.43 -16.86
C ASP A 304 -7.97 -11.14 -17.69
N ARG A 305 -7.19 -10.18 -17.23
CA ARG A 305 -6.81 -9.01 -18.00
C ARG A 305 -5.46 -9.27 -18.66
N PRO A 306 -5.20 -8.77 -19.89
CA PRO A 306 -3.88 -8.89 -20.47
C PRO A 306 -2.84 -8.26 -19.53
N ARG A 307 -1.60 -8.77 -19.55
CA ARG A 307 -0.55 -8.42 -18.57
C ARG A 307 -0.42 -6.91 -18.34
N ASN A 308 -0.41 -6.12 -19.41
CA ASN A 308 -0.29 -4.65 -19.34
C ASN A 308 -1.58 -3.91 -18.90
N GLN A 309 -2.62 -4.65 -18.51
CA GLN A 309 -3.93 -4.14 -18.11
C GLN A 309 -4.41 -4.68 -16.75
N ARG A 310 -3.64 -5.58 -16.12
CA ARG A 310 -3.94 -6.05 -14.77
C ARG A 310 -3.91 -4.87 -13.79
N TYR A 311 -4.61 -5.02 -12.67
CA TYR A 311 -4.73 -3.95 -11.68
C TYR A 311 -3.56 -3.93 -10.72
N GLY A 312 -3.04 -2.73 -10.44
CA GLY A 312 -1.90 -2.50 -9.56
C GLY A 312 -1.21 -1.17 -9.87
N LEU A 313 0.09 -1.08 -9.58
CA LEU A 313 0.94 0.10 -9.84
C LEU A 313 1.42 0.16 -11.30
N GLY A 314 0.50 0.31 -12.24
CA GLY A 314 0.77 0.50 -13.68
C GLY A 314 -0.11 1.59 -14.27
N ASP A 315 0.19 2.03 -15.52
CA ASP A 315 -0.56 3.07 -16.22
C ASP A 315 -2.06 2.81 -16.11
N GLY A 316 -2.69 3.68 -15.33
CA GLY A 316 -4.00 3.44 -14.81
C GLY A 316 -5.05 3.47 -15.91
N ARG A 317 -5.92 2.47 -15.85
CA ARG A 317 -7.04 2.32 -16.78
C ARG A 317 -8.27 2.73 -16.00
N PRO A 318 -8.89 3.88 -16.33
CA PRO A 318 -10.16 4.22 -15.73
C PRO A 318 -11.17 3.15 -16.15
N LEU A 319 -11.70 2.45 -15.13
CA LEU A 319 -12.68 1.34 -15.14
C LEU A 319 -12.08 -0.09 -15.11
#